data_AF-A0A1G8RBD2-F1
#
_entry.id   AF-A0A1G8RBD2-F1
#
_cell.length_a   1.000
_cell.length_b   1.000
_cell.length_c   1.000
_cell.angle_alpha   90.00
_cell.angle_beta   90.00
_cell.angle_gamma   90.00
#
_symmetry.space_group_name_H-M   'P 1'
#
loop_
_entity.id
_entity.type
_entity.pdbx_description
1 polymer ?
#
loop_
_entity_poly.entity_id
_entity_poly.type
_entity_poly.pdbx_seq_one_letter_code
_entity_poly.pdbx_strand_id
1 'polypeptide(L)'
;MTSTRRQLVVLIERGTIPWEEVARAVRLSGLHPSGRDWLIFLDRLLLWLGCLALAFAVLFFIAYNWSGMGRWLRFGLVEAALVLAVAVYWLMESRRVMAQVALTAATLLLGVLLALFGQVYQTGADPWQLFCVWAALMLPWVLVARFAVLWVLWLALLNLTILLYYRTWGGAFGVLFGSEASALWVVFLLDSAALALWELGSRRWSWLSVDWARRLVALGSGVPITLLLMMAIVDGHEATLPAWLAYPLWLAAIYGVYRYWRPDLCMLAGGCLSAIVVTLLFMGRHLLWQAEAGGFLVLFLAALGLGAAAVFWLKRVHAEMQT
;
A
#
# COMPACT_ATOMS: atom_id res chain seq x y z
N MET A 1 -4.82 3.18 -26.53
CA MET A 1 -4.32 1.95 -27.16
C MET A 1 -5.12 0.78 -26.62
N THR A 2 -6.00 0.19 -27.42
CA THR A 2 -6.77 -1.00 -27.01
C THR A 2 -5.79 -2.17 -26.86
N SER A 3 -5.80 -2.86 -25.72
CA SER A 3 -4.87 -3.97 -25.50
C SER A 3 -5.16 -5.09 -26.51
N THR A 4 -4.13 -5.79 -26.96
CA THR A 4 -4.25 -6.96 -27.86
C THR A 4 -5.27 -7.96 -27.34
N ARG A 5 -5.39 -8.07 -26.01
CA ARG A 5 -6.40 -8.88 -25.32
C ARG A 5 -7.82 -8.43 -25.66
N ARG A 6 -8.08 -7.12 -25.59
CA ARG A 6 -9.39 -6.54 -25.87
C ARG A 6 -9.79 -6.73 -27.33
N GLN A 7 -8.86 -6.57 -28.26
CA GLN A 7 -9.10 -6.81 -29.69
C GLN A 7 -9.46 -8.28 -29.97
N LEU A 8 -8.75 -9.21 -29.31
CA LEU A 8 -8.97 -10.64 -29.50
C LEU A 8 -10.30 -11.10 -28.92
N VAL A 9 -10.70 -10.57 -27.76
CA VAL A 9 -12.02 -10.82 -27.16
C VAL A 9 -13.14 -10.34 -28.10
N VAL A 10 -13.03 -9.14 -28.67
CA VAL A 10 -14.02 -8.62 -29.62
C VAL A 10 -14.15 -9.49 -30.88
N LEU A 11 -13.04 -10.02 -31.38
CA LEU A 11 -13.03 -10.92 -32.55
C LEU A 11 -13.67 -12.29 -32.25
N ILE A 12 -13.50 -12.79 -31.02
CA ILE A 12 -14.16 -14.01 -30.56
C ILE A 12 -15.66 -13.77 -30.38
N GLU A 13 -16.06 -12.69 -29.71
CA GLU A 13 -17.47 -12.36 -29.44
C GLU A 13 -18.26 -12.08 -30.73
N ARG A 14 -17.62 -11.52 -31.76
CA ARG A 14 -18.22 -11.30 -33.08
C ARG A 14 -18.27 -12.56 -33.95
N GLY A 15 -17.79 -13.71 -33.45
CA GLY A 15 -17.73 -14.96 -34.22
C GLY A 15 -16.83 -14.89 -35.45
N THR A 16 -15.91 -13.92 -35.51
CA THR A 16 -14.99 -13.74 -36.66
C THR A 16 -13.85 -14.75 -36.63
N ILE A 17 -13.58 -15.35 -35.47
CA ILE A 17 -12.64 -16.46 -35.30
C ILE A 17 -13.44 -17.71 -34.93
N PRO A 18 -13.43 -18.77 -35.74
CA PRO A 18 -14.04 -20.05 -35.40
C PRO A 18 -13.50 -20.59 -34.06
N TRP A 19 -14.35 -21.23 -33.24
CA TRP A 19 -13.95 -21.74 -31.92
C TRP A 19 -12.72 -22.66 -31.96
N GLU A 20 -12.55 -23.41 -33.05
CA GLU A 20 -11.42 -24.29 -33.30
C GLU A 20 -10.09 -23.52 -33.48
N GLU A 21 -10.16 -22.29 -33.98
CA GLU A 21 -9.00 -21.43 -34.25
C GLU A 21 -8.68 -20.46 -33.12
N VAL A 22 -9.57 -20.32 -32.13
CA VAL A 22 -9.36 -19.43 -30.97
C VAL A 22 -8.05 -19.76 -30.24
N ALA A 23 -7.76 -21.04 -30.04
CA ALA A 23 -6.50 -21.46 -29.39
C ALA A 23 -5.26 -21.04 -30.21
N ARG A 24 -5.36 -21.02 -31.54
CA ARG A 24 -4.30 -20.57 -32.44
C ARG A 24 -4.16 -19.05 -32.42
N ALA A 25 -5.28 -18.32 -32.44
CA ALA A 25 -5.30 -16.87 -32.33
C ALA A 25 -4.70 -16.39 -31.00
N VAL A 26 -5.05 -17.03 -29.87
CA VAL A 26 -4.49 -16.71 -28.55
C VAL A 26 -2.97 -16.98 -28.52
N ARG A 27 -2.48 -18.07 -29.09
CA ARG A 27 -1.03 -18.33 -29.18
C ARG A 27 -0.30 -17.28 -30.01
N LEU A 28 -0.87 -16.86 -31.14
CA LEU A 28 -0.27 -15.88 -32.04
C LEU A 28 -0.36 -14.43 -31.51
N SER A 29 -1.28 -14.17 -30.59
CA SER A 29 -1.51 -12.84 -30.04
C SER A 29 -0.45 -12.33 -29.06
N GLY A 30 0.53 -13.18 -28.68
CA GLY A 30 1.55 -12.83 -27.69
C GLY A 30 0.99 -12.53 -26.29
N LEU A 31 -0.25 -12.95 -26.01
CA LEU A 31 -0.88 -12.74 -24.70
C LEU A 31 -0.24 -13.57 -23.59
N HIS A 32 0.36 -14.70 -23.94
CA HIS A 32 1.16 -15.47 -23.01
C HIS A 32 2.58 -14.91 -22.99
N PRO A 33 3.15 -14.63 -21.81
CA PRO A 33 4.54 -14.23 -21.69
C PRO A 33 5.43 -15.29 -22.34
N SER A 34 6.34 -14.83 -23.20
CA SER A 34 7.32 -15.72 -23.83
C SER A 34 8.30 -16.27 -22.79
N GLY A 35 9.05 -17.32 -23.13
CA GLY A 35 10.12 -17.81 -22.26
C GLY A 35 11.13 -16.71 -21.88
N ARG A 36 11.38 -15.75 -22.78
CA ARG A 36 12.24 -14.59 -22.53
C ARG A 36 11.62 -13.63 -21.51
N ASP A 37 10.32 -13.39 -21.58
CA ASP A 37 9.62 -12.52 -20.61
C ASP A 37 9.66 -13.11 -19.21
N TRP A 38 9.50 -14.43 -19.10
CA TRP A 38 9.68 -15.17 -17.85
C TRP A 38 11.09 -15.05 -17.30
N LEU A 39 12.12 -15.20 -18.14
CA LEU A 39 13.50 -15.03 -17.72
C LEU A 39 13.78 -13.61 -17.21
N ILE A 40 13.28 -12.57 -17.90
CA ILE A 40 13.43 -11.18 -17.45
C ILE A 40 12.69 -10.95 -16.13
N PHE A 41 11.49 -11.52 -15.97
CA PHE A 41 10.74 -11.43 -14.73
C PHE A 41 11.49 -12.10 -13.58
N LEU A 42 11.96 -13.34 -13.77
CA LEU A 42 12.71 -14.10 -12.78
C LEU A 42 14.02 -13.40 -12.40
N ASP A 43 14.77 -12.90 -13.38
CA ASP A 43 16.00 -12.13 -13.16
C ASP A 43 15.74 -10.91 -12.27
N ARG A 44 14.71 -10.12 -12.57
CA ARG A 44 14.33 -8.96 -11.74
C ARG A 44 13.85 -9.37 -10.36
N LEU A 45 13.04 -10.42 -10.27
CA LEU A 45 12.53 -10.92 -9.00
C LEU A 45 13.68 -11.39 -8.10
N LEU A 46 14.60 -12.17 -8.65
CA LEU A 46 15.78 -12.67 -7.94
C LEU A 46 16.72 -11.53 -7.54
N LEU A 47 16.86 -10.50 -8.37
CA LEU A 47 17.62 -9.29 -8.02
C LEU A 47 17.01 -8.58 -6.80
N TRP A 48 15.70 -8.35 -6.80
CA TRP A 48 14.99 -7.75 -5.67
C TRP A 48 15.10 -8.60 -4.40
N LEU A 49 14.79 -9.89 -4.50
CA LEU A 49 14.83 -10.82 -3.37
C LEU A 49 16.25 -11.00 -2.83
N GLY A 50 17.25 -11.14 -3.70
CA GLY A 50 18.65 -11.26 -3.31
C GLY A 50 19.15 -10.02 -2.59
N CYS A 51 18.80 -8.83 -3.09
CA CYS A 51 19.19 -7.59 -2.43
C CYS A 51 18.51 -7.39 -1.07
N LEU A 52 17.22 -7.74 -0.95
CA LEU A 52 16.51 -7.74 0.33
C LEU A 52 17.11 -8.76 1.30
N ALA A 53 17.40 -9.97 0.82
CA ALA A 53 18.04 -11.02 1.61
C ALA A 53 19.41 -10.57 2.13
N LEU A 54 20.22 -9.87 1.33
CA LEU A 54 21.49 -9.30 1.78
C LEU A 54 21.30 -8.24 2.87
N ALA A 55 20.33 -7.33 2.73
CA ALA A 55 20.03 -6.33 3.76
C ALA A 55 19.59 -7.00 5.08
N PHE A 56 18.74 -8.03 5.01
CA PHE A 56 18.34 -8.81 6.19
C PHE A 56 19.47 -9.69 6.75
N ALA A 57 20.34 -10.22 5.90
CA ALA A 57 21.49 -11.01 6.33
C ALA A 57 22.42 -10.16 7.20
N VAL A 58 22.66 -8.89 6.85
CA VAL A 58 23.40 -7.94 7.69
C VAL A 58 22.75 -7.80 9.07
N LEU A 59 21.43 -7.56 9.11
CA LEU A 59 20.68 -7.44 10.36
C LEU A 59 20.79 -8.71 11.23
N PHE A 60 20.50 -9.87 10.66
CA PHE A 60 20.49 -11.14 11.40
C PHE A 60 21.90 -11.59 11.79
N PHE A 61 22.90 -11.33 10.97
CA PHE A 61 24.29 -11.64 11.29
C PHE A 61 24.77 -10.87 12.53
N ILE A 62 24.43 -9.57 12.62
CA ILE A 62 24.74 -8.76 13.80
C ILE A 62 23.93 -9.22 15.02
N ALA A 63 22.63 -9.51 14.84
CA ALA A 63 21.78 -9.99 15.93
C ALA A 63 22.28 -11.31 16.52
N TYR A 64 22.66 -12.26 15.67
CA TYR A 64 23.19 -13.56 16.09
C TYR A 64 24.54 -13.42 16.81
N ASN A 65 25.45 -12.59 16.28
CA ASN A 65 26.79 -12.40 16.85
C ASN A 65 26.85 -11.28 17.90
N TRP A 66 25.71 -10.85 18.44
CA TRP A 66 25.63 -9.65 19.29
C TRP A 66 26.60 -9.70 20.47
N SER A 67 26.65 -10.82 21.20
CA SER A 67 27.53 -10.98 22.38
C SER A 67 29.01 -11.00 22.03
N GLY A 68 29.38 -11.52 20.85
CA GLY A 68 30.78 -11.69 20.42
C GLY A 68 31.37 -10.51 19.64
N MET A 69 30.54 -9.60 19.11
CA MET A 69 31.01 -8.45 18.33
C MET A 69 31.13 -7.20 19.17
N GLY A 70 32.28 -6.51 19.11
CA GLY A 70 32.43 -5.16 19.66
C GLY A 70 31.61 -4.11 18.88
N ARG A 71 31.25 -3.01 19.54
CA ARG A 71 30.39 -1.94 18.94
C ARG A 71 30.89 -1.44 17.58
N TRP A 72 32.21 -1.23 17.45
CA TRP A 72 32.82 -0.69 16.24
C TRP A 72 32.69 -1.63 15.05
N LEU A 73 32.76 -2.95 15.30
CA LEU A 73 32.55 -3.94 14.26
C LEU A 73 31.08 -3.98 13.80
N ARG A 74 30.13 -3.86 14.75
CA ARG A 74 28.70 -3.81 14.44
C ARG A 74 28.37 -2.61 13.54
N PHE A 75 28.79 -1.40 13.96
CA PHE A 75 28.59 -0.18 13.16
C PHE A 75 29.33 -0.24 11.83
N GLY A 76 30.62 -0.59 11.86
CA GLY A 76 31.45 -0.66 10.66
C GLY A 76 30.89 -1.61 9.60
N LEU A 77 30.27 -2.73 10.00
CA LEU A 77 29.65 -3.66 9.06
C LEU A 77 28.41 -3.05 8.39
N VAL A 78 27.50 -2.44 9.16
CA VAL A 78 26.30 -1.80 8.60
C VAL A 78 26.67 -0.59 7.75
N GLU A 79 27.59 0.24 8.22
CA GLU A 79 28.07 1.43 7.50
C GLU A 79 28.79 1.04 6.20
N ALA A 80 29.65 0.01 6.22
CA ALA A 80 30.31 -0.48 5.01
C ALA A 80 29.29 -1.02 4.00
N ALA A 81 28.29 -1.78 4.45
CA ALA A 81 27.21 -2.28 3.59
C ALA A 81 26.37 -1.12 3.01
N LEU A 82 26.08 -0.10 3.83
CA LEU A 82 25.35 1.09 3.41
C LEU A 82 26.12 1.88 2.34
N VAL A 83 27.40 2.17 2.59
CA VAL A 83 28.28 2.86 1.63
C VAL A 83 28.41 2.07 0.34
N LEU A 84 28.56 0.74 0.42
CA LEU A 84 28.58 -0.12 -0.75
C LEU A 84 27.27 -0.03 -1.55
N ALA A 85 26.12 -0.07 -0.89
CA ALA A 85 24.82 0.07 -1.57
C ALA A 85 24.67 1.43 -2.28
N VAL A 86 25.12 2.52 -1.64
CA VAL A 86 25.15 3.86 -2.26
C VAL A 86 26.14 3.92 -3.42
N ALA A 87 27.33 3.31 -3.29
CA ALA A 87 28.32 3.23 -4.36
C ALA A 87 27.78 2.45 -5.57
N VAL A 88 27.10 1.32 -5.34
CA VAL A 88 26.44 0.55 -6.40
C VAL A 88 25.35 1.38 -7.07
N TYR A 89 24.57 2.17 -6.33
CA TYR A 89 23.59 3.09 -6.91
C TYR A 89 24.24 4.08 -7.89
N TRP A 90 25.37 4.68 -7.52
CA TRP A 90 26.12 5.62 -8.37
C TRP A 90 26.73 4.92 -9.60
N LEU A 91 27.39 3.79 -9.40
CA LEU A 91 28.04 3.04 -10.48
C LEU A 91 27.04 2.44 -11.47
N MET A 92 25.82 2.15 -11.03
CA MET A 92 24.76 1.52 -11.84
C MET A 92 23.70 2.52 -12.30
N GLU A 93 23.98 3.83 -12.33
CA GLU A 93 23.02 4.86 -12.77
C GLU A 93 22.45 4.58 -14.17
N SER A 94 23.29 4.06 -15.09
CA SER A 94 22.87 3.63 -16.43
C SER A 94 21.90 2.44 -16.43
N ARG A 95 21.90 1.63 -15.37
CA ARG A 95 21.06 0.44 -15.18
C ARG A 95 19.98 0.72 -14.14
N ARG A 96 18.94 1.43 -14.55
CA ARG A 96 17.86 1.95 -13.68
C ARG A 96 17.34 0.96 -12.62
N VAL A 97 17.11 -0.31 -12.97
CA VAL A 97 16.60 -1.31 -12.02
C VAL A 97 17.62 -1.63 -10.93
N MET A 98 18.89 -1.82 -11.29
CA MET A 98 19.95 -2.11 -10.32
C MET A 98 20.18 -0.93 -9.39
N ALA A 99 20.20 0.30 -9.92
CA ALA A 99 20.25 1.52 -9.13
C ALA A 99 19.08 1.61 -8.13
N GLN A 100 17.85 1.37 -8.58
CA GLN A 100 16.66 1.40 -7.72
C GLN A 100 16.70 0.35 -6.60
N VAL A 101 17.14 -0.86 -6.91
CA VAL A 101 17.30 -1.94 -5.94
C VAL A 101 18.37 -1.58 -4.90
N ALA A 102 19.53 -1.11 -5.34
CA ALA A 102 20.64 -0.71 -4.47
C ALA A 102 20.25 0.44 -3.54
N LEU A 103 19.56 1.46 -4.07
CA LEU A 103 19.08 2.57 -3.26
C LEU A 103 18.02 2.13 -2.25
N THR A 104 17.15 1.18 -2.61
CA THR A 104 16.18 0.61 -1.67
C THR A 104 16.89 -0.13 -0.54
N ALA A 105 17.90 -0.95 -0.83
CA ALA A 105 18.70 -1.59 0.20
C ALA A 105 19.44 -0.58 1.08
N ALA A 106 19.99 0.48 0.50
CA ALA A 106 20.61 1.56 1.28
C ALA A 106 19.59 2.20 2.25
N THR A 107 18.35 2.43 1.83
CA THR A 107 17.32 2.97 2.74
C THR A 107 16.92 2.01 3.85
N LEU A 108 16.96 0.68 3.62
CA LEU A 108 16.73 -0.32 4.66
C LEU A 108 17.92 -0.40 5.63
N LEU A 109 19.15 -0.40 5.12
CA LEU A 109 20.37 -0.41 5.92
C LEU A 109 20.49 0.86 6.79
N LEU A 110 19.99 2.00 6.30
CA LEU A 110 19.85 3.21 7.11
C LEU A 110 18.93 2.98 8.33
N GLY A 111 17.79 2.31 8.13
CA GLY A 111 16.91 1.92 9.24
C GLY A 111 17.59 0.95 10.22
N VAL A 112 18.33 -0.04 9.70
CA VAL A 112 19.14 -0.96 10.51
C VAL A 112 20.19 -0.20 11.32
N LEU A 113 20.86 0.79 10.74
CA LEU A 113 21.86 1.62 11.41
C LEU A 113 21.23 2.43 12.56
N LEU A 114 20.07 3.04 12.33
CA LEU A 114 19.34 3.79 13.35
C LEU A 114 18.86 2.88 14.49
N ALA A 115 18.35 1.69 14.16
CA ALA A 115 17.96 0.69 15.15
C ALA A 115 19.17 0.20 15.96
N LEU A 116 20.28 -0.10 15.30
CA LEU A 116 21.54 -0.49 15.94
C LEU A 116 22.03 0.59 16.90
N PHE A 117 21.94 1.86 16.51
CA PHE A 117 22.28 2.98 17.36
C PHE A 117 21.46 3.01 18.65
N GLY A 118 20.13 2.91 18.54
CA GLY A 118 19.24 2.85 19.70
C GLY A 118 19.54 1.67 20.63
N GLN A 119 19.87 0.50 20.07
CA GLN A 119 20.19 -0.71 20.85
C GLN A 119 21.55 -0.65 21.54
N VAL A 120 22.60 -0.19 20.85
CA VAL A 120 23.97 -0.14 21.42
C VAL A 120 24.09 0.92 22.51
N TYR A 121 23.50 2.10 22.29
CA TYR A 121 23.60 3.22 23.22
C TYR A 121 22.43 3.30 24.21
N GLN A 122 21.44 2.41 24.09
CA GLN A 122 20.26 2.35 24.96
C GLN A 122 19.65 3.74 25.15
N THR A 123 19.41 4.45 24.05
CA THR A 123 19.05 5.88 24.07
C THR A 123 17.73 6.18 24.77
N GLY A 124 16.98 5.16 25.21
CA GLY A 124 15.67 5.29 25.84
C GLY A 124 14.63 5.98 24.96
N ALA A 125 14.97 6.22 23.69
CA ALA A 125 14.15 6.99 22.76
C ALA A 125 12.89 6.20 22.40
N ASP A 126 11.78 6.92 22.33
CA ASP A 126 10.52 6.33 21.89
C ASP A 126 10.65 5.76 20.47
N PRO A 127 9.98 4.63 20.16
CA PRO A 127 10.02 4.03 18.82
C PRO A 127 9.65 4.99 17.69
N TRP A 128 8.75 5.96 17.91
CA TRP A 128 8.33 6.93 16.89
C TRP A 128 9.49 7.83 16.42
N GLN A 129 10.44 8.17 17.30
CA GLN A 129 11.57 9.03 16.96
C GLN A 129 12.48 8.38 15.93
N LEU A 130 12.70 7.07 16.04
CA LEU A 130 13.49 6.30 15.09
C LEU A 130 12.89 6.42 13.68
N PHE A 131 11.59 6.17 13.54
CA PHE A 131 10.92 6.25 12.24
C PHE A 131 10.83 7.67 11.69
N CYS A 132 10.69 8.67 12.58
CA CYS A 132 10.71 10.09 12.21
C CYS A 132 12.06 10.50 11.62
N VAL A 133 13.15 10.20 12.34
CA VAL A 133 14.52 10.48 11.89
C VAL A 133 14.83 9.71 10.61
N TRP A 134 14.39 8.45 10.52
CA TRP A 134 14.52 7.67 9.29
C TRP A 134 13.82 8.33 8.10
N ALA A 135 12.55 8.73 8.24
CA ALA A 135 11.81 9.43 7.19
C ALA A 135 12.48 10.75 6.79
N ALA A 136 13.00 11.51 7.77
CA ALA A 136 13.71 12.76 7.52
C ALA A 136 15.01 12.56 6.73
N LEU A 137 15.85 11.60 7.13
CA LEU A 137 17.11 11.28 6.46
C LEU A 137 16.89 10.66 5.06
N MET A 138 15.80 9.93 4.88
CA MET A 138 15.44 9.31 3.61
C MET A 138 14.84 10.31 2.60
N LEU A 139 14.26 11.43 3.06
CA LEU A 139 13.55 12.38 2.20
C LEU A 139 14.38 12.90 1.00
N PRO A 140 15.63 13.37 1.17
CA PRO A 140 16.43 13.81 0.02
C PRO A 140 16.64 12.71 -1.02
N TRP A 141 16.73 11.45 -0.58
CA TRP A 141 16.98 10.31 -1.45
C TRP A 141 15.73 10.00 -2.27
N VAL A 142 14.56 10.06 -1.65
CA VAL A 142 13.25 9.86 -2.28
C VAL A 142 13.00 10.93 -3.36
N LEU A 143 13.35 12.18 -3.08
CA LEU A 143 13.22 13.31 -4.02
C LEU A 143 14.11 13.13 -5.26
N VAL A 144 15.37 12.72 -5.07
CA VAL A 144 16.33 12.50 -6.16
C VAL A 144 15.97 11.27 -6.99
N ALA A 145 15.58 10.17 -6.33
CA ALA A 145 15.36 8.89 -6.98
C ALA A 145 14.15 8.86 -7.93
N ARG A 146 13.14 9.71 -7.69
CA ARG A 146 11.90 9.79 -8.49
C ARG A 146 11.30 8.40 -8.74
N PHE A 147 11.25 7.60 -7.68
CA PHE A 147 10.89 6.19 -7.74
C PHE A 147 9.76 5.88 -6.77
N ALA A 148 8.67 5.31 -7.30
CA ALA A 148 7.43 5.10 -6.56
C ALA A 148 7.59 4.25 -5.29
N VAL A 149 8.45 3.22 -5.30
CA VAL A 149 8.69 2.36 -4.11
C VAL A 149 9.24 3.17 -2.94
N LEU A 150 10.19 4.08 -3.19
CA LEU A 150 10.77 4.88 -2.12
C LEU A 150 9.78 5.89 -1.55
N TRP A 151 8.92 6.47 -2.39
CA TRP A 151 7.82 7.32 -1.92
C TRP A 151 6.81 6.57 -1.06
N VAL A 152 6.43 5.36 -1.48
CA VAL A 152 5.55 4.48 -0.69
C VAL A 152 6.21 4.12 0.65
N LEU A 153 7.48 3.73 0.64
CA LEU A 153 8.22 3.40 1.86
C LEU A 153 8.32 4.60 2.79
N TRP A 154 8.57 5.79 2.23
CA TRP A 154 8.62 7.04 2.99
C TRP A 154 7.27 7.40 3.62
N LEU A 155 6.16 7.27 2.88
CA LEU A 155 4.81 7.44 3.44
C LEU A 155 4.51 6.42 4.54
N ALA A 156 4.93 5.16 4.36
CA ALA A 156 4.78 4.13 5.39
C ALA A 156 5.54 4.48 6.68
N LEU A 157 6.76 5.03 6.58
CA LEU A 157 7.53 5.51 7.73
C LEU A 157 6.84 6.69 8.43
N LEU A 158 6.24 7.62 7.68
CA LEU A 158 5.46 8.71 8.27
C LEU A 158 4.21 8.20 9.00
N ASN A 159 3.46 7.29 8.37
CA ASN A 159 2.29 6.69 8.99
C ASN A 159 2.64 5.96 10.29
N LEU A 160 3.75 5.20 10.28
CA LEU A 160 4.25 4.52 11.47
C LEU A 160 4.70 5.51 12.55
N THR A 161 5.36 6.60 12.16
CA THR A 161 5.75 7.69 13.06
C THR A 161 4.52 8.29 13.74
N ILE A 162 3.48 8.62 12.97
CA ILE A 162 2.23 9.20 13.49
C ILE A 162 1.54 8.23 14.45
N LEU A 163 1.33 6.97 14.04
CA LEU A 163 0.69 5.97 14.90
C LEU A 163 1.41 5.81 16.24
N LEU A 164 2.74 5.68 16.20
CA LEU A 164 3.53 5.49 17.42
C LEU A 164 3.59 6.76 18.28
N TYR A 165 3.67 7.94 17.66
CA TYR A 165 3.66 9.22 18.37
C TYR A 165 2.36 9.41 19.15
N TYR A 166 1.21 9.20 18.49
CA TYR A 166 -0.10 9.31 19.14
C TYR A 166 -0.33 8.21 20.17
N ARG A 167 0.23 7.01 19.97
CA ARG A 167 0.18 5.95 20.99
C ARG A 167 0.96 6.32 22.25
N THR A 168 2.12 6.95 22.13
CA THR A 168 2.94 7.34 23.28
C THR A 168 2.42 8.59 23.99
N TRP A 169 2.04 9.62 23.22
CA TRP A 169 1.78 10.96 23.75
C TRP A 169 0.31 11.39 23.68
N GLY A 170 -0.56 10.62 23.03
CA GLY A 170 -1.96 10.99 22.76
C GLY A 170 -2.14 12.06 21.69
N GLY A 171 -1.11 12.88 21.42
CA GLY A 171 -1.07 13.93 20.42
C GLY A 171 -1.97 15.14 20.72
N ALA A 172 -1.88 16.19 19.89
CA ALA A 172 -2.59 17.45 20.12
C ALA A 172 -4.14 17.32 20.09
N PHE A 173 -4.64 16.27 19.45
CA PHE A 173 -6.08 15.97 19.32
C PHE A 173 -6.56 14.84 20.24
N GLY A 174 -5.69 14.31 21.11
CA GLY A 174 -6.02 13.19 22.00
C GLY A 174 -7.19 13.50 22.95
N VAL A 175 -7.35 14.76 23.33
CA VAL A 175 -8.47 15.23 24.17
C VAL A 175 -9.81 15.25 23.42
N LEU A 176 -9.81 15.45 22.10
CA LEU A 176 -11.02 15.60 21.29
C LEU A 176 -11.53 14.28 20.71
N PHE A 177 -10.62 13.36 20.35
CA PHE A 177 -10.98 12.12 19.64
C PHE A 177 -10.45 10.84 20.30
N GLY A 178 -9.70 10.94 21.41
CA GLY A 178 -8.89 9.82 21.91
C GLY A 178 -7.62 9.63 21.09
N SER A 179 -6.59 9.03 21.69
CA SER A 179 -5.26 8.88 21.08
C SER A 179 -5.27 8.05 19.80
N GLU A 180 -6.05 6.97 19.75
CA GLU A 180 -6.08 6.06 18.60
C GLU A 180 -6.85 6.64 17.41
N ALA A 181 -8.06 7.17 17.63
CA ALA A 181 -8.83 7.76 16.54
C ALA A 181 -8.18 9.05 16.01
N SER A 182 -7.55 9.86 16.86
CA SER A 182 -6.79 11.03 16.39
C SER A 182 -5.60 10.64 15.51
N ALA A 183 -4.89 9.55 15.82
CA ALA A 183 -3.84 9.01 14.96
C ALA A 183 -4.40 8.64 13.57
N LEU A 184 -5.53 7.92 13.54
CA LEU A 184 -6.17 7.50 12.30
C LEU A 184 -6.68 8.68 11.46
N TRP A 185 -7.17 9.75 12.09
CA TRP A 185 -7.53 10.99 11.39
C TRP A 185 -6.34 11.65 10.71
N VAL A 186 -5.20 11.75 11.41
CA VAL A 186 -4.00 12.35 10.84
C VAL A 186 -3.45 11.51 9.70
N VAL A 187 -3.42 10.18 9.85
CA VAL A 187 -3.01 9.26 8.77
C VAL A 187 -3.97 9.36 7.58
N PHE A 188 -5.28 9.36 7.82
CA PHE A 188 -6.28 9.54 6.78
C PHE A 188 -6.05 10.82 5.98
N LEU A 189 -5.82 11.94 6.66
CA LEU A 189 -5.60 13.23 6.03
C LEU A 189 -4.27 13.25 5.26
N LEU A 190 -3.20 12.71 5.84
CA LEU A 190 -1.89 12.61 5.20
C LEU A 190 -1.97 11.78 3.91
N ASP A 191 -2.54 10.57 3.98
CA ASP A 191 -2.61 9.66 2.84
C ASP A 191 -3.62 10.13 1.79
N SER A 192 -4.71 10.80 2.18
CA SER A 192 -5.64 11.42 1.24
C SER A 192 -4.99 12.60 0.50
N ALA A 193 -4.22 13.43 1.21
CA ALA A 193 -3.44 14.50 0.59
C ALA A 193 -2.36 13.94 -0.33
N ALA A 194 -1.65 12.88 0.11
CA ALA A 194 -0.66 12.19 -0.69
C ALA A 194 -1.29 11.59 -1.96
N LEU A 195 -2.46 10.96 -1.87
CA LEU A 195 -3.21 10.43 -3.01
C LEU A 195 -3.60 11.54 -3.99
N ALA A 196 -4.14 12.66 -3.49
CA ALA A 196 -4.52 13.80 -4.33
C ALA A 196 -3.31 14.40 -5.05
N LEU A 197 -2.19 14.60 -4.34
CA LEU A 197 -0.93 15.06 -4.92
C LEU A 197 -0.37 14.07 -5.94
N TRP A 198 -0.50 12.77 -5.67
CA TRP A 198 -0.08 11.71 -6.59
C TRP A 198 -0.91 11.71 -7.88
N GLU A 199 -2.23 11.86 -7.77
CA GLU A 199 -3.12 11.92 -8.92
C GLU A 199 -2.86 13.16 -9.79
N LEU A 200 -2.68 14.32 -9.16
CA LEU A 200 -2.32 15.56 -9.85
C LEU A 200 -0.92 15.48 -10.48
N GLY A 201 0.04 14.91 -9.75
CA GLY A 201 1.42 14.72 -10.19
C GLY A 201 1.56 13.69 -11.32
N SER A 202 0.72 12.65 -11.32
CA SER A 202 0.70 11.62 -12.37
C SER A 202 0.37 12.18 -13.75
N ARG A 203 -0.30 13.35 -13.81
CA ARG A 203 -0.52 14.08 -15.08
C ARG A 203 0.77 14.67 -15.65
N ARG A 204 1.73 15.02 -14.80
CA ARG A 204 2.99 15.70 -15.19
C ARG A 204 4.19 14.76 -15.24
N TRP A 205 4.22 13.73 -14.39
CA TRP A 205 5.39 12.88 -14.24
C TRP A 205 5.04 11.39 -14.45
N SER A 206 5.65 10.78 -15.46
CA SER A 206 5.43 9.39 -15.84
C SER A 206 5.89 8.36 -14.80
N TRP A 207 6.79 8.73 -13.88
CA TRP A 207 7.22 7.83 -12.81
C TRP A 207 6.20 7.69 -11.67
N LEU A 208 5.23 8.62 -11.58
CA LEU A 208 4.09 8.54 -10.66
C LEU A 208 2.91 7.78 -11.27
N SER A 209 2.88 7.52 -12.58
CA SER A 209 1.75 6.83 -13.23
C SER A 209 1.75 5.32 -13.00
N VAL A 210 2.35 4.84 -11.90
CA VAL A 210 2.46 3.43 -11.56
C VAL A 210 1.22 3.00 -10.78
N ASP A 211 0.41 2.12 -11.39
CA ASP A 211 -0.92 1.77 -10.87
C ASP A 211 -0.88 1.11 -9.48
N TRP A 212 0.07 0.21 -9.23
CA TRP A 212 0.16 -0.48 -7.95
C TRP A 212 0.49 0.47 -6.79
N ALA A 213 1.33 1.48 -7.02
CA ALA A 213 1.75 2.43 -5.98
C ALA A 213 0.58 3.33 -5.59
N ARG A 214 -0.14 3.84 -6.58
CA ARG A 214 -1.39 4.59 -6.38
C ARG A 214 -2.42 3.79 -5.59
N ARG A 215 -2.65 2.52 -5.95
CA ARG A 215 -3.55 1.61 -5.22
C ARG A 215 -3.14 1.44 -3.76
N LEU A 216 -1.84 1.30 -3.51
CA LEU A 216 -1.34 1.16 -2.16
C LEU A 216 -1.53 2.44 -1.32
N VAL A 217 -1.29 3.63 -1.91
CA VAL A 217 -1.55 4.92 -1.24
C VAL A 217 -3.05 5.11 -0.99
N ALA A 218 -3.91 4.72 -1.94
CA ALA A 218 -5.35 4.77 -1.74
C ALA A 218 -5.81 3.84 -0.61
N LEU A 219 -5.24 2.64 -0.50
CA LEU A 219 -5.46 1.77 0.67
C LEU A 219 -4.99 2.43 1.97
N GLY A 220 -3.86 3.14 1.94
CA GLY A 220 -3.36 3.97 3.05
C GLY A 220 -4.39 4.98 3.55
N SER A 221 -5.15 5.60 2.65
CA SER A 221 -6.27 6.49 3.04
C SER A 221 -7.57 5.75 3.39
N GLY A 222 -7.89 4.65 2.68
CA GLY A 222 -9.17 3.95 2.80
C GLY A 222 -9.30 3.10 4.06
N VAL A 223 -8.21 2.48 4.51
CA VAL A 223 -8.21 1.66 5.72
C VAL A 223 -8.47 2.52 6.98
N PRO A 224 -7.75 3.62 7.23
CA PRO A 224 -8.00 4.48 8.39
C PRO A 224 -9.41 5.05 8.45
N ILE A 225 -9.98 5.52 7.33
CA ILE A 225 -11.35 6.06 7.35
C ILE A 225 -12.40 4.97 7.61
N THR A 226 -12.14 3.75 7.12
CA THR A 226 -12.99 2.59 7.42
C THR A 226 -12.91 2.23 8.90
N LEU A 227 -11.70 2.18 9.47
CA LEU A 227 -11.49 1.92 10.91
C LEU A 227 -12.11 3.01 11.79
N LEU A 228 -12.00 4.28 11.41
CA LEU A 228 -12.65 5.39 12.11
C LEU A 228 -14.17 5.23 12.17
N LEU A 229 -14.80 4.84 11.06
CA LEU A 229 -16.23 4.58 11.06
C LEU A 229 -16.58 3.32 11.87
N MET A 230 -15.75 2.28 11.83
CA MET A 230 -15.94 1.09 12.65
C MET A 230 -15.88 1.40 14.15
N MET A 231 -14.87 2.17 14.59
CA MET A 231 -14.76 2.67 15.96
C MET A 231 -15.98 3.51 16.33
N ALA A 232 -16.42 4.40 15.44
CA ALA A 232 -17.63 5.20 15.65
C ALA A 232 -18.89 4.34 15.85
N ILE A 233 -19.04 3.27 15.07
CA ILE A 233 -20.14 2.31 15.22
C ILE A 233 -20.03 1.60 16.57
N VAL A 234 -18.84 1.16 16.99
CA VAL A 234 -18.65 0.36 18.22
C VAL A 234 -18.75 1.21 19.49
N ASP A 235 -18.15 2.39 19.53
CA ASP A 235 -18.03 3.17 20.77
C ASP A 235 -19.25 4.05 21.03
N GLY A 236 -20.02 4.43 20.01
CA GLY A 236 -21.30 5.15 20.18
C GLY A 236 -21.22 6.54 20.84
N HIS A 237 -20.03 7.14 20.98
CA HIS A 237 -19.83 8.45 21.62
C HIS A 237 -20.08 9.64 20.66
N GLU A 238 -20.26 10.86 21.17
CA GLU A 238 -20.53 12.06 20.37
C GLU A 238 -19.36 12.53 19.49
N ALA A 239 -18.11 12.15 19.79
CA ALA A 239 -16.93 12.46 18.98
C ALA A 239 -16.88 11.74 17.61
N THR A 240 -17.99 11.09 17.22
CA THR A 240 -18.12 10.23 16.04
C THR A 240 -18.75 10.92 14.82
N LEU A 241 -19.40 12.07 14.99
CA LEU A 241 -20.05 12.81 13.88
C LEU A 241 -19.12 13.07 12.69
N PRO A 242 -17.84 13.46 12.87
CA PRO A 242 -16.95 13.68 11.73
C PRO A 242 -16.71 12.39 10.92
N ALA A 243 -16.66 11.22 11.55
CA ALA A 243 -16.45 9.95 10.86
C ALA A 243 -17.65 9.58 9.98
N TRP A 244 -18.87 9.79 10.50
CA TRP A 244 -20.12 9.59 9.76
C TRP A 244 -20.26 10.49 8.54
N LEU A 245 -19.62 11.67 8.53
CA LEU A 245 -19.62 12.60 7.39
C LEU A 245 -18.45 12.36 6.43
N ALA A 246 -17.25 12.16 6.97
CA ALA A 246 -16.03 12.02 6.16
C ALA A 246 -16.00 10.71 5.37
N TYR A 247 -16.51 9.61 5.93
CA TYR A 247 -16.56 8.31 5.26
C TYR A 247 -17.38 8.32 3.95
N PRO A 248 -18.67 8.72 3.94
CA PRO A 248 -19.43 8.77 2.70
C PRO A 248 -18.89 9.80 1.72
N LEU A 249 -18.35 10.93 2.22
CA LEU A 249 -17.70 11.93 1.37
C LEU A 249 -16.47 11.35 0.66
N TRP A 250 -15.63 10.60 1.38
CA TRP A 250 -14.45 9.95 0.83
C TRP A 250 -14.84 8.85 -0.17
N LEU A 251 -15.83 8.01 0.14
CA LEU A 251 -16.35 7.02 -0.81
C LEU A 251 -16.92 7.68 -2.06
N ALA A 252 -17.64 8.79 -1.93
CA ALA A 252 -18.17 9.55 -3.07
C ALA A 252 -17.03 10.16 -3.91
N ALA A 253 -15.95 10.64 -3.28
CA ALA A 253 -14.77 11.15 -3.98
C ALA A 253 -14.05 10.03 -4.75
N ILE A 254 -13.79 8.88 -4.13
CA ILE A 254 -13.20 7.70 -4.76
C ILE A 254 -14.09 7.23 -5.92
N TYR A 255 -15.40 7.14 -5.70
CA TYR A 255 -16.35 6.79 -6.74
C TYR A 255 -16.27 7.78 -7.91
N GLY A 256 -16.38 9.09 -7.66
CA GLY A 256 -16.35 10.11 -8.70
C GLY A 256 -15.07 10.08 -9.53
N VAL A 257 -13.91 10.03 -8.86
CA VAL A 257 -12.60 10.04 -9.52
C VAL A 257 -12.38 8.75 -10.32
N TYR A 258 -12.59 7.59 -9.70
CA TYR A 258 -12.27 6.29 -10.33
C TYR A 258 -13.39 5.70 -11.18
N ARG A 259 -14.57 6.32 -11.21
CA ARG A 259 -15.64 5.99 -12.16
C ARG A 259 -15.58 6.84 -13.42
N TYR A 260 -15.47 8.16 -13.27
CA TYR A 260 -15.65 9.09 -14.39
C TYR A 260 -14.34 9.62 -14.94
N TRP A 261 -13.32 9.81 -14.10
CA TRP A 261 -12.10 10.48 -14.53
C TRP A 261 -10.97 9.50 -14.87
N ARG A 262 -10.72 8.49 -14.03
CA ARG A 262 -9.70 7.46 -14.24
C ARG A 262 -10.26 6.08 -13.89
N PRO A 263 -10.92 5.38 -14.83
CA PRO A 263 -11.53 4.08 -14.56
C PRO A 263 -10.52 3.06 -14.01
N ASP A 264 -10.60 2.78 -12.70
CA ASP A 264 -9.83 1.71 -12.03
C ASP A 264 -10.77 0.84 -11.20
N LEU A 265 -11.00 -0.39 -11.69
CA LEU A 265 -11.88 -1.36 -11.05
C LEU A 265 -11.37 -1.79 -9.67
N CYS A 266 -10.05 -1.78 -9.44
CA CYS A 266 -9.47 -2.20 -8.17
C CYS A 266 -9.82 -1.22 -7.04
N MET A 267 -9.85 0.08 -7.35
CA MET A 267 -10.23 1.12 -6.39
C MET A 267 -11.71 1.03 -6.01
N LEU A 268 -12.57 0.82 -7.02
CA LEU A 268 -14.01 0.64 -6.80
C LEU A 268 -14.29 -0.63 -6.00
N ALA A 269 -13.58 -1.73 -6.28
CA ALA A 269 -13.68 -2.95 -5.50
C ALA A 269 -13.26 -2.75 -4.04
N GLY A 270 -12.19 -1.98 -3.79
CA GLY A 270 -11.79 -1.58 -2.44
C GLY A 270 -12.87 -0.78 -1.71
N GLY A 271 -13.51 0.18 -2.40
CA GLY A 271 -14.64 0.93 -1.86
C GLY A 271 -15.85 0.04 -1.53
N CYS A 272 -16.20 -0.89 -2.42
CA CYS A 272 -17.25 -1.89 -2.15
C CYS A 272 -16.90 -2.75 -0.93
N LEU A 273 -15.67 -3.24 -0.82
CA LEU A 273 -15.22 -4.03 0.33
C LEU A 273 -15.35 -3.25 1.64
N SER A 274 -14.90 -2.00 1.66
CA SER A 274 -15.06 -1.10 2.80
C SER A 274 -16.53 -0.94 3.20
N ALA A 275 -17.41 -0.66 2.23
CA ALA A 275 -18.85 -0.49 2.48
C ALA A 275 -19.50 -1.78 3.02
N ILE A 276 -19.12 -2.95 2.49
CA ILE A 276 -19.60 -4.25 2.98
C ILE A 276 -19.19 -4.43 4.44
N VAL A 277 -17.92 -4.22 4.78
CA VAL A 277 -17.39 -4.40 6.14
C VAL A 277 -18.12 -3.50 7.13
N VAL A 278 -18.26 -2.21 6.80
CA VAL A 278 -18.98 -1.24 7.65
C VAL A 278 -20.44 -1.61 7.82
N THR A 279 -21.12 -2.01 6.74
CA THR A 279 -22.54 -2.39 6.77
C THR A 279 -22.76 -3.63 7.64
N LEU A 280 -21.91 -4.66 7.48
CA LEU A 280 -21.99 -5.87 8.29
C LEU A 280 -21.70 -5.60 9.77
N LEU A 281 -20.74 -4.73 10.07
CA LEU A 281 -20.48 -4.33 11.46
C LEU A 281 -21.67 -3.58 12.06
N PHE A 282 -22.25 -2.64 11.33
CA PHE A 282 -23.43 -1.90 11.76
C PHE A 282 -24.62 -2.84 12.02
N MET A 283 -24.92 -3.74 11.09
CA MET A 283 -25.94 -4.77 11.28
C MET A 283 -25.61 -5.67 12.48
N GLY A 284 -24.35 -6.06 12.64
CA GLY A 284 -23.92 -6.95 13.71
C GLY A 284 -24.11 -6.33 15.09
N ARG A 285 -23.80 -5.04 15.23
CA ARG A 285 -24.04 -4.29 16.47
C ARG A 285 -25.52 -4.33 16.89
N HIS A 286 -26.45 -4.24 15.93
CA HIS A 286 -27.88 -4.20 16.23
C HIS A 286 -28.53 -5.59 16.35
N LEU A 287 -28.14 -6.56 15.52
CA LEU A 287 -28.76 -7.88 15.48
C LEU A 287 -28.22 -8.85 16.53
N LEU A 288 -26.91 -8.84 16.78
CA LEU A 288 -26.29 -9.82 17.69
C LEU A 288 -26.68 -9.57 19.15
N TRP A 289 -27.06 -8.33 19.49
CA TRP A 289 -27.58 -8.00 20.81
C TRP A 289 -28.98 -8.60 21.07
N GLN A 290 -29.75 -8.94 20.02
CA GLN A 290 -31.17 -9.33 20.16
C GLN A 290 -31.48 -10.77 19.73
N ALA A 291 -30.73 -11.34 18.79
CA ALA A 291 -31.19 -12.52 18.04
C ALA A 291 -30.25 -13.73 18.09
N GLU A 292 -29.29 -13.79 19.03
CA GLU A 292 -28.25 -14.84 19.20
C GLU A 292 -27.97 -15.67 17.93
N ALA A 293 -28.58 -16.84 17.73
CA ALA A 293 -28.37 -17.71 16.57
C ALA A 293 -28.95 -17.18 15.24
N GLY A 294 -30.13 -16.55 15.27
CA GLY A 294 -30.77 -15.94 14.10
C GLY A 294 -30.01 -14.71 13.58
N GLY A 295 -29.38 -13.95 14.48
CA GLY A 295 -28.54 -12.81 14.13
C GLY A 295 -27.36 -13.20 13.23
N PHE A 296 -26.67 -14.30 13.56
CA PHE A 296 -25.58 -14.82 12.73
C PHE A 296 -26.04 -15.27 11.35
N LEU A 297 -27.21 -15.92 11.24
CA LEU A 297 -27.76 -16.35 9.96
C LEU A 297 -28.04 -15.15 9.05
N VAL A 298 -28.68 -14.09 9.59
CA VAL A 298 -28.97 -12.87 8.82
C VAL A 298 -27.68 -12.16 8.39
N LEU A 299 -26.67 -12.07 9.26
CA LEU A 299 -25.37 -11.50 8.91
C LEU A 299 -24.68 -12.28 7.79
N PHE A 300 -24.73 -13.62 7.86
CA PHE A 300 -24.16 -14.47 6.81
C PHE A 300 -24.87 -14.26 5.46
N LEU A 301 -26.21 -14.24 5.47
CA LEU A 301 -27.00 -13.96 4.27
C LEU A 301 -26.74 -12.55 3.72
N ALA A 302 -26.62 -11.55 4.59
CA ALA A 302 -26.27 -10.19 4.21
C ALA A 302 -24.87 -10.11 3.60
N ALA A 303 -23.88 -10.82 4.16
CA ALA A 303 -22.52 -10.85 3.62
C ALA A 303 -22.49 -11.46 2.21
N LEU A 304 -23.20 -12.58 2.01
CA LEU A 304 -23.35 -13.20 0.69
C LEU A 304 -24.08 -12.28 -0.30
N GLY A 305 -25.20 -11.67 0.12
CA GLY A 305 -26.01 -10.79 -0.71
C GLY A 305 -25.26 -9.52 -1.14
N LEU A 306 -24.61 -8.84 -0.19
CA LEU A 306 -23.81 -7.65 -0.47
C LEU A 306 -22.58 -7.99 -1.32
N GLY A 307 -21.91 -9.13 -1.07
CA GLY A 307 -20.81 -9.61 -1.88
C GLY A 307 -21.23 -9.91 -3.32
N ALA A 308 -22.35 -10.62 -3.50
CA ALA A 308 -22.91 -10.92 -4.83
C ALA A 308 -23.32 -9.64 -5.57
N ALA A 309 -23.99 -8.70 -4.89
CA ALA A 309 -24.37 -7.41 -5.44
C ALA A 309 -23.14 -6.59 -5.87
N ALA A 310 -22.09 -6.55 -5.05
CA ALA A 310 -20.84 -5.86 -5.38
C ALA A 310 -20.17 -6.49 -6.62
N VAL A 311 -20.07 -7.82 -6.69
CA VAL A 311 -19.51 -8.51 -7.87
C VAL A 311 -20.33 -8.26 -9.12
N PHE A 312 -21.66 -8.34 -9.05
CA PHE A 312 -22.54 -8.08 -10.17
C PHE A 312 -22.39 -6.64 -10.68
N TRP A 313 -22.38 -5.67 -9.75
CA TRP A 313 -22.18 -4.27 -10.08
C TRP A 313 -20.81 -4.00 -10.68
N LEU A 314 -19.73 -4.55 -10.11
CA LEU A 314 -18.37 -4.42 -10.64
C LEU A 314 -18.24 -5.04 -12.04
N LYS A 315 -18.89 -6.18 -12.31
CA LYS A 315 -18.92 -6.78 -13.67
C LYS A 315 -19.60 -5.85 -14.67
N ARG A 316 -20.74 -5.25 -14.30
CA ARG A 316 -21.44 -4.28 -15.14
C ARG A 316 -20.58 -3.04 -15.40
N VAL A 317 -19.98 -2.48 -14.35
CA VAL A 317 -19.06 -1.33 -14.45
C VAL A 317 -17.88 -1.67 -15.35
N HIS A 318 -17.32 -2.87 -15.23
CA HIS A 318 -16.23 -3.33 -16.09
C HIS A 318 -16.65 -3.40 -17.57
N ALA A 319 -17.86 -3.90 -17.86
CA ALA A 319 -18.40 -3.93 -19.21
C ALA A 319 -18.60 -2.52 -19.80
N GLU A 320 -19.12 -1.59 -19.00
CA GLU A 320 -19.28 -0.18 -19.41
C GLU A 320 -17.95 0.55 -19.62
N MET A 321 -16.87 0.15 -18.92
CA MET A 321 -15.51 0.66 -19.15
C MET A 321 -14.84 0.00 -20.38
N GLN A 322 -15.45 -1.03 -20.95
CA GLN A 322 -14.96 -1.71 -22.16
C GLN A 322 -15.58 -1.18 -23.45
N THR A 323 -16.81 -0.67 -23.38
CA THR A 323 -17.49 0.09 -24.45
C THR A 323 -16.89 1.48 -24.61
#